data_AF-A0AB40BM48-F1
#
_entry.id   AF-A0AB40BM48-F1
#
_cell.length_a   1.000
_cell.length_b   1.000
_cell.length_c   1.000
_cell.angle_alpha   90.00
_cell.angle_beta   90.00
_cell.angle_gamma   90.00
#
_symmetry.space_group_name_H-M   'P 1'
#
loop_
_entity.id
_entity.type
_entity.pdbx_description
1 polymer ?
#
loop_
_entity_poly.entity_id
_entity_poly.type
_entity_poly.pdbx_seq_one_letter_code
_entity_poly.pdbx_strand_id
1 'polypeptide(L)'
;MIIKSKHRSTILERKTRAGIFQGLGSVKFGLMASPGSLLEMKLMEVGLLLLRPPSTVEELLSLLDRTETLLSVVEQSPSSTMTTSLFPTVIALVSKEIFIHQDEDIKLGVASCISEITRITSPEVPYDYDLMKEAFQRIVEAFEKLDDMTSQSYPRRVSILETVAKVRSSVVMLDLECDALILEMFRHFLRTIGSNNSENVFFLMENIMTFVLEECEDIPSEFLSCLLTSLKKDSKNILPTSRRLAEKVIANCGAKLKPYLVDTLNSTGVPLSDYCDIVASICQGKSDDFDQDGLEPSNEHLNFGKENNKDLNETLVGSKIKVWWPEDKLFYHGIVEAFEPTTKRHKVVYSDGDVEILLLKNERYELIEEGQDELTRSPNGPSKGWRGKKTKCSESVPRAAKKETLLKRWEKSRSVVEGFNSKNGSYIRKLRGKPKVIYPTCYWSVCFFKQIQCKACKQNSRDQFQSM
;
A
#
# COMPACT_ATOMS: atom_id res chain seq x y z
N MET A 1 35.53 75.25 -38.81
CA MET A 1 34.41 76.00 -39.44
C MET A 1 33.81 75.12 -40.52
N ILE A 2 32.48 74.93 -40.46
CA ILE A 2 31.57 74.62 -41.58
C ILE A 2 31.55 73.18 -42.13
N ILE A 3 30.29 72.74 -42.21
CA ILE A 3 29.68 71.47 -42.60
C ILE A 3 29.38 71.49 -44.12
N LYS A 4 29.44 70.34 -44.82
CA LYS A 4 28.31 69.71 -45.58
C LYS A 4 28.74 68.73 -46.70
N SER A 5 28.05 67.57 -46.69
CA SER A 5 27.39 66.88 -47.84
C SER A 5 28.29 66.13 -48.85
N LYS A 6 28.02 64.92 -49.38
CA LYS A 6 26.86 63.99 -49.45
C LYS A 6 27.37 62.63 -49.98
N HIS A 7 26.67 61.53 -49.62
CA HIS A 7 26.43 60.25 -50.35
C HIS A 7 27.63 59.48 -50.97
N ARG A 8 27.81 58.16 -50.78
CA ARG A 8 26.88 57.04 -51.05
C ARG A 8 27.45 55.74 -50.44
N SER A 9 26.55 54.89 -49.94
CA SER A 9 26.58 53.40 -49.95
C SER A 9 27.84 52.65 -49.48
N THR A 10 27.77 51.98 -48.32
CA THR A 10 27.61 50.51 -48.22
C THR A 10 27.28 50.10 -46.79
N ILE A 11 26.42 49.10 -46.70
CA ILE A 11 25.63 48.65 -45.56
C ILE A 11 26.48 47.75 -44.66
N LEU A 12 26.76 48.18 -43.42
CA LEU A 12 26.90 47.29 -42.27
C LEU A 12 26.92 48.10 -40.96
N GLU A 13 25.74 48.36 -40.36
CA GLU A 13 25.48 48.28 -38.91
C GLU A 13 24.09 48.84 -38.54
N ARG A 14 23.35 48.05 -37.74
CA ARG A 14 22.29 48.41 -36.77
C ARG A 14 20.90 48.88 -37.27
N LYS A 15 19.98 47.90 -37.35
CA LYS A 15 18.65 47.93 -36.71
C LYS A 15 18.53 46.59 -35.97
N THR A 16 18.67 46.52 -34.64
CA THR A 16 17.69 46.90 -33.61
C THR A 16 16.28 46.39 -33.91
N ARG A 17 15.85 45.44 -33.07
CA ARG A 17 14.48 45.18 -32.60
C ARG A 17 13.43 44.78 -33.64
N ALA A 18 12.67 43.76 -33.23
CA ALA A 18 11.43 43.24 -33.83
C ALA A 18 11.64 42.31 -35.03
N GLY A 19 11.39 41.02 -34.81
CA GLY A 19 11.13 40.09 -35.93
C GLY A 19 11.67 38.67 -35.81
N ILE A 20 11.45 37.95 -34.71
CA ILE A 20 11.24 36.48 -34.75
C ILE A 20 10.15 36.14 -33.73
N PHE A 21 8.93 36.59 -34.00
CA PHE A 21 7.71 36.10 -33.36
C PHE A 21 6.60 36.27 -34.39
N GLN A 22 6.54 35.35 -35.35
CA GLN A 22 5.38 35.07 -36.21
C GLN A 22 5.78 33.95 -37.17
N GLY A 23 5.48 32.73 -36.77
CA GLY A 23 5.81 31.52 -37.51
C GLY A 23 5.51 30.22 -36.77
N LEU A 24 4.66 30.25 -35.75
CA LEU A 24 3.95 29.08 -35.24
C LEU A 24 2.48 29.36 -35.45
N GLY A 25 2.03 29.14 -36.69
CA GLY A 25 0.62 29.07 -36.99
C GLY A 25 -0.01 28.05 -36.06
N SER A 26 -1.07 28.47 -35.38
CA SER A 26 -1.88 27.64 -34.51
C SER A 26 -2.30 26.37 -35.23
N VAL A 27 -1.57 25.27 -35.02
CA VAL A 27 -2.19 23.96 -35.05
C VAL A 27 -3.02 23.90 -33.79
N LYS A 28 -4.30 24.25 -33.92
CA LYS A 28 -5.32 23.88 -32.93
C LYS A 28 -5.28 22.35 -32.83
N PHE A 29 -4.50 21.82 -31.91
CA PHE A 29 -4.79 20.51 -31.32
C PHE A 29 -6.00 20.70 -30.43
N GLY A 30 -7.17 20.79 -31.07
CA GLY A 30 -8.45 20.56 -30.43
C GLY A 30 -8.64 19.05 -30.25
N LEU A 31 -7.77 18.42 -29.46
CA LEU A 31 -8.17 17.23 -28.74
C LEU A 31 -8.36 17.71 -27.31
N MET A 32 -9.58 17.59 -26.78
CA MET A 32 -9.75 17.55 -25.34
C MET A 32 -8.98 16.33 -24.86
N ALA A 33 -7.73 16.55 -24.44
CA ALA A 33 -6.94 15.53 -23.76
C ALA A 33 -7.81 15.06 -22.59
N SER A 34 -8.17 13.78 -22.58
CA SER A 34 -8.85 13.21 -21.42
C SER A 34 -7.97 13.46 -20.19
N PRO A 35 -8.56 13.63 -18.98
CA PRO A 35 -7.77 13.83 -17.77
C PRO A 35 -6.64 12.80 -17.60
N GLY A 36 -6.90 11.53 -17.98
CA GLY A 36 -5.89 10.47 -18.01
C GLY A 36 -4.71 10.76 -18.95
N SER A 37 -4.96 11.24 -20.17
CA SER A 37 -3.87 11.58 -21.10
C SER A 37 -3.01 12.76 -20.65
N LEU A 38 -3.56 13.71 -19.87
CA LEU A 38 -2.79 14.81 -19.30
C LEU A 38 -1.88 14.34 -18.16
N LEU A 39 -2.38 13.46 -17.29
CA LEU A 39 -1.60 12.86 -16.22
C LEU A 39 -0.43 12.03 -16.79
N GLU A 40 -0.70 11.21 -17.80
CA GLU A 40 0.31 10.43 -18.52
C GLU A 40 1.43 11.31 -19.11
N MET A 41 1.08 12.45 -19.73
CA MET A 41 2.08 13.38 -20.27
C MET A 41 2.93 14.02 -19.16
N LYS A 42 2.31 14.46 -18.06
CA LYS A 42 3.03 15.08 -16.93
C LYS A 42 3.98 14.10 -16.25
N LEU A 43 3.57 12.85 -16.07
CA LEU A 43 4.39 11.78 -15.51
C LEU A 43 5.60 11.47 -16.40
N MET A 44 5.38 11.40 -17.71
CA MET A 44 6.46 11.25 -18.69
C MET A 44 7.44 12.42 -18.59
N GLU A 45 6.95 13.65 -18.51
CA GLU A 45 7.78 14.86 -18.41
C GLU A 45 8.65 14.84 -17.14
N VAL A 46 8.06 14.64 -15.95
CA VAL A 46 8.84 14.61 -14.70
C VAL A 46 9.85 13.47 -14.68
N GLY A 47 9.50 12.31 -15.22
CA GLY A 47 10.42 11.19 -15.30
C GLY A 47 11.61 11.47 -16.22
N LEU A 48 11.40 12.12 -17.35
CA LEU A 48 12.49 12.55 -18.24
C LEU A 48 13.40 13.60 -17.60
N LEU A 49 12.84 14.51 -16.79
CA LEU A 49 13.61 15.48 -16.01
C LEU A 49 14.41 14.78 -14.91
N LEU A 50 13.84 13.79 -14.21
CA LEU A 50 14.55 13.03 -13.18
C LEU A 50 15.70 12.20 -13.74
N LEU A 51 15.63 11.75 -15.00
CA LEU A 51 16.78 11.09 -15.67
C LEU A 51 17.98 12.04 -15.88
N ARG A 52 17.77 13.35 -15.74
CA ARG A 52 18.79 14.40 -15.83
C ARG A 52 18.57 15.38 -14.67
N PRO A 53 18.78 14.93 -13.42
CA PRO A 53 18.33 15.67 -12.26
C PRO A 53 18.98 17.06 -12.20
N PRO A 54 18.26 18.07 -11.69
CA PRO A 54 18.84 19.37 -11.37
C PRO A 54 20.03 19.24 -10.42
N SER A 55 20.99 20.18 -10.51
CA SER A 55 22.18 20.15 -9.67
C SER A 55 21.98 20.73 -8.27
N THR A 56 20.92 21.51 -8.05
CA THR A 56 20.62 22.13 -6.76
C THR A 56 19.63 21.27 -5.99
N VAL A 57 19.77 21.28 -4.65
CA VAL A 57 18.92 20.51 -3.75
C VAL A 57 17.47 20.99 -3.86
N GLU A 58 17.27 22.30 -3.92
CA GLU A 58 15.95 22.92 -3.96
C GLU A 58 15.18 22.58 -5.25
N GLU A 59 15.84 22.60 -6.40
CA GLU A 59 15.20 22.25 -7.67
C GLU A 59 14.90 20.76 -7.76
N LEU A 60 15.79 19.91 -7.26
CA LEU A 60 15.57 18.46 -7.21
C LEU A 60 14.44 18.09 -6.25
N LEU A 61 14.38 18.71 -5.06
CA LEU A 61 13.27 18.54 -4.13
C LEU A 61 11.94 18.96 -4.77
N SER A 62 11.89 20.13 -5.41
CA SER A 62 10.67 20.58 -6.10
C SER A 62 10.22 19.61 -7.20
N LEU A 63 11.17 19.01 -7.93
CA LEU A 63 10.87 18.00 -8.94
C LEU A 63 10.37 16.69 -8.31
N LEU A 64 10.94 16.25 -7.19
CA LEU A 64 10.48 15.08 -6.44
C LEU A 64 9.08 15.30 -5.86
N ASP A 65 8.81 16.47 -5.25
CA ASP A 65 7.49 16.83 -4.72
C ASP A 65 6.41 16.80 -5.81
N ARG A 66 6.74 17.33 -6.99
CA ARG A 66 5.87 17.29 -8.16
C ARG A 66 5.64 15.87 -8.65
N THR A 67 6.68 15.03 -8.61
CA THR A 67 6.60 13.62 -8.98
C THR A 67 5.72 12.84 -8.02
N GLU A 68 5.95 12.98 -6.71
CA GLU A 68 5.14 12.38 -5.64
C GLU A 68 3.66 12.74 -5.79
N THR A 69 3.35 14.02 -6.01
CA THR A 69 1.96 14.49 -6.20
C THR A 69 1.29 13.85 -7.42
N LEU A 70 2.04 13.62 -8.51
CA LEU A 70 1.50 12.97 -9.69
C LEU A 70 1.34 11.46 -9.50
N LEU A 71 2.25 10.82 -8.76
CA LEU A 71 2.19 9.40 -8.48
C LEU A 71 1.02 9.05 -7.53
N SER A 72 0.74 9.90 -6.53
CA SER A 72 -0.28 9.63 -5.51
C SER A 72 -1.69 9.44 -6.08
N VAL A 73 -1.99 10.05 -7.22
CA VAL A 73 -3.29 9.95 -7.91
C VAL A 73 -3.37 8.80 -8.92
N VAL A 74 -2.27 8.09 -9.18
CA VAL A 74 -2.27 6.95 -10.11
C VAL A 74 -2.82 5.72 -9.41
N GLU A 75 -3.85 5.11 -9.98
CA GLU A 75 -4.43 3.87 -9.45
C GLU A 75 -3.48 2.67 -9.60
N GLN A 76 -3.75 1.64 -8.80
CA GLN A 76 -3.02 0.39 -8.85
C GLN A 76 -3.28 -0.35 -10.18
N SER A 77 -2.29 -1.10 -10.67
CA SER A 77 -2.38 -1.84 -11.94
C SER A 77 -2.73 -0.95 -13.15
N PRO A 78 -1.91 0.07 -13.44
CA PRO A 78 -2.20 1.07 -14.46
C PRO A 78 -2.29 0.48 -15.88
N SER A 79 -2.92 1.23 -16.79
CA SER A 79 -2.96 0.91 -18.22
C SER A 79 -1.55 0.84 -18.83
N SER A 80 -1.41 0.15 -19.98
CA SER A 80 -0.11 0.05 -20.67
C SER A 80 0.47 1.41 -21.08
N THR A 81 -0.38 2.40 -21.38
CA THR A 81 0.05 3.77 -21.71
C THR A 81 0.60 4.47 -20.47
N MET A 82 -0.12 4.39 -19.35
CA MET A 82 0.33 4.93 -18.07
C MET A 82 1.61 4.25 -17.59
N THR A 83 1.75 2.93 -17.70
CA THR A 83 3.00 2.22 -17.41
C THR A 83 4.17 2.76 -18.26
N THR A 84 3.92 3.08 -19.53
CA THR A 84 4.95 3.66 -20.42
C THR A 84 5.36 5.06 -19.95
N SER A 85 4.41 5.87 -19.50
CA SER A 85 4.68 7.20 -18.93
C SER A 85 5.41 7.16 -17.59
N LEU A 86 5.18 6.14 -16.76
CA LEU A 86 5.87 5.96 -15.48
C LEU A 86 7.33 5.49 -15.65
N PHE A 87 7.64 4.85 -16.78
CA PHE A 87 8.92 4.15 -16.97
C PHE A 87 10.16 5.04 -16.71
N PRO A 88 10.27 6.28 -17.24
CA PRO A 88 11.42 7.13 -16.95
C PRO A 88 11.58 7.42 -15.45
N THR A 89 10.47 7.65 -14.74
CA THR A 89 10.45 7.89 -13.28
C THR A 89 10.95 6.67 -12.51
N VAL A 90 10.44 5.48 -12.83
CA VAL A 90 10.86 4.21 -12.19
C VAL A 90 12.38 4.04 -12.29
N ILE A 91 12.95 4.24 -13.48
CA ILE A 91 14.40 4.10 -13.68
C ILE A 91 15.19 5.21 -12.98
N ALA A 92 14.71 6.46 -13.02
CA ALA A 92 15.43 7.58 -12.45
C ALA A 92 15.55 7.51 -10.92
N LEU A 93 14.50 7.05 -10.23
CA LEU A 93 14.49 6.99 -8.75
C LEU A 93 15.54 6.06 -8.15
N VAL A 94 15.98 5.04 -8.90
CA VAL A 94 17.03 4.10 -8.49
C VAL A 94 18.38 4.38 -9.16
N SER A 95 18.50 5.52 -9.86
CA SER A 95 19.79 6.00 -10.38
C SER A 95 20.70 6.46 -9.25
N LYS A 96 22.02 6.30 -9.39
CA LYS A 96 22.97 6.63 -8.32
C LYS A 96 22.95 8.12 -7.98
N GLU A 97 22.68 8.96 -8.97
CA GLU A 97 22.64 10.41 -8.84
C GLU A 97 21.56 10.87 -7.84
N ILE A 98 20.45 10.14 -7.75
CA ILE A 98 19.29 10.47 -6.91
C ILE A 98 19.22 9.55 -5.68
N PHE A 99 19.45 8.26 -5.86
CA PHE A 99 19.17 7.23 -4.85
C PHE A 99 20.15 7.22 -3.66
N ILE A 100 21.42 7.59 -3.89
CA ILE A 100 22.46 7.69 -2.84
C ILE A 100 22.81 9.15 -2.49
N HIS A 101 21.88 10.07 -2.76
CA HIS A 101 22.04 11.47 -2.43
C HIS A 101 22.29 11.67 -0.92
N GLN A 102 23.10 12.66 -0.55
CA GLN A 102 23.50 12.87 0.86
C GLN A 102 22.45 13.64 1.67
N ASP A 103 21.71 14.52 1.02
CA ASP A 103 20.62 15.29 1.63
C ASP A 103 19.47 14.39 2.11
N GLU A 104 19.05 14.59 3.36
CA GLU A 104 18.04 13.77 4.04
C GLU A 104 16.62 13.97 3.49
N ASP A 105 16.27 15.19 3.08
CA ASP A 105 14.94 15.47 2.53
C ASP A 105 14.82 14.90 1.10
N ILE A 106 15.91 14.90 0.33
CA ILE A 106 15.95 14.20 -0.96
C ILE A 106 15.78 12.71 -0.76
N LYS A 107 16.53 12.08 0.15
CA LYS A 107 16.35 10.63 0.45
C LYS A 107 14.92 10.30 0.81
N LEU A 108 14.28 11.13 1.64
CA LEU A 108 12.89 10.94 2.03
C LEU A 108 11.92 11.15 0.85
N GLY A 109 12.13 12.14 0.00
CA GLY A 109 11.35 12.36 -1.22
C GLY A 109 11.45 11.17 -2.20
N VAL A 110 12.65 10.61 -2.34
CA VAL A 110 12.89 9.38 -3.13
C VAL A 110 12.16 8.19 -2.52
N ALA A 111 12.28 7.99 -1.20
CA ALA A 111 11.55 6.92 -0.50
C ALA A 111 10.04 7.04 -0.69
N SER A 112 9.50 8.26 -0.64
CA SER A 112 8.07 8.51 -0.90
C SER A 112 7.68 8.12 -2.32
N CYS A 113 8.39 8.62 -3.33
CA CYS A 113 8.14 8.27 -4.73
C CYS A 113 8.25 6.76 -4.99
N ILE A 114 9.24 6.09 -4.40
CA ILE A 114 9.43 4.63 -4.50
C ILE A 114 8.26 3.88 -3.84
N SER A 115 7.77 4.35 -2.69
CA SER A 115 6.61 3.75 -2.02
C SER A 115 5.35 3.82 -2.89
N GLU A 116 5.12 4.95 -3.56
CA GLU A 116 4.03 5.12 -4.51
C GLU A 116 4.19 4.27 -5.78
N ILE A 117 5.39 4.18 -6.35
CA ILE A 117 5.66 3.26 -7.46
C ILE A 117 5.35 1.81 -7.05
N THR A 118 5.73 1.41 -5.84
CA THR A 118 5.42 0.08 -5.29
C THR A 118 3.91 -0.13 -5.15
N ARG A 119 3.17 0.89 -4.68
CA ARG A 119 1.70 0.87 -4.61
C ARG A 119 1.05 0.71 -5.98
N ILE A 120 1.49 1.49 -6.96
CA ILE A 120 0.93 1.53 -8.33
C ILE A 120 1.18 0.19 -9.04
N THR A 121 2.39 -0.35 -8.92
CA THR A 121 2.80 -1.55 -9.66
C THR A 121 2.37 -2.85 -8.99
N SER A 122 2.05 -2.82 -7.69
CA SER A 122 1.53 -3.97 -6.96
C SER A 122 0.35 -4.62 -7.72
N PRO A 123 0.32 -5.97 -7.87
CA PRO A 123 1.19 -6.96 -7.21
C PRO A 123 2.52 -7.25 -7.94
N GLU A 124 2.79 -6.57 -9.05
CA GLU A 124 4.03 -6.74 -9.79
C GLU A 124 5.15 -5.89 -9.16
N VAL A 125 6.36 -6.43 -9.10
CA VAL A 125 7.50 -5.72 -8.52
C VAL A 125 8.04 -4.71 -9.52
N PRO A 126 8.27 -3.45 -9.12
CA PRO A 126 8.79 -2.43 -10.03
C PRO A 126 10.26 -2.66 -10.40
N TYR A 127 11.03 -3.30 -9.51
CA TYR A 127 12.48 -3.48 -9.64
C TYR A 127 12.88 -4.95 -9.62
N ASP A 128 14.13 -5.24 -10.00
CA ASP A 128 14.73 -6.53 -9.71
C ASP A 128 14.98 -6.72 -8.21
N TYR A 129 15.33 -7.95 -7.81
CA TYR A 129 15.42 -8.32 -6.40
C TYR A 129 16.39 -7.46 -5.61
N ASP A 130 17.60 -7.24 -6.12
CA ASP A 130 18.64 -6.50 -5.38
C ASP A 130 18.25 -5.03 -5.22
N LEU A 131 17.77 -4.40 -6.30
CA LEU A 131 17.28 -3.02 -6.25
C LEU A 131 16.04 -2.88 -5.38
N MET A 132 15.16 -3.88 -5.34
CA MET A 132 13.99 -3.85 -4.47
C MET A 132 14.36 -3.88 -2.99
N LYS A 133 15.41 -4.63 -2.61
CA LYS A 133 15.93 -4.62 -1.22
C LYS A 133 16.44 -3.24 -0.83
N GLU A 134 17.22 -2.61 -1.71
CA GLU A 134 17.71 -1.25 -1.49
C GLU A 134 16.55 -0.24 -1.43
N ALA A 135 15.55 -0.37 -2.31
CA ALA A 135 14.35 0.45 -2.30
C ALA A 135 13.57 0.34 -0.98
N PHE A 136 13.41 -0.88 -0.46
CA PHE A 136 12.81 -1.07 0.87
C PHE A 136 13.65 -0.50 1.98
N GLN A 137 14.99 -0.58 1.88
CA GLN A 137 15.86 0.06 2.86
C GLN A 137 15.57 1.56 2.96
N ARG A 138 15.43 2.25 1.83
CA ARG A 138 15.04 3.68 1.81
C ARG A 138 13.67 3.95 2.43
N ILE A 139 12.70 3.06 2.20
CA ILE A 139 11.37 3.16 2.81
C ILE A 139 11.46 3.02 4.33
N VAL A 140 12.22 2.04 4.84
CA VAL A 140 12.34 1.79 6.29
C VAL A 140 13.13 2.90 6.99
N GLU A 141 14.16 3.47 6.35
CA GLU A 141 14.88 4.66 6.84
C GLU A 141 13.93 5.86 7.05
N ALA A 142 12.83 5.95 6.29
CA ALA A 142 11.83 7.00 6.47
C ALA A 142 11.12 6.92 7.84
N PHE A 143 11.09 5.74 8.47
CA PHE A 143 10.42 5.52 9.75
C PHE A 143 11.27 5.91 10.97
N GLU A 144 12.56 6.18 10.77
CA GLU A 144 13.51 6.45 11.85
C GLU A 144 13.11 7.63 12.76
N LYS A 145 12.47 8.65 12.16
CA LYS A 145 12.13 9.95 12.77
C LYS A 145 10.62 10.21 12.77
N LEU A 146 9.80 9.17 12.97
CA LEU A 146 8.34 9.30 13.09
C LEU A 146 7.90 9.98 14.39
N ASP A 147 8.80 10.23 15.33
CA ASP A 147 8.57 11.00 16.55
C ASP A 147 8.72 12.53 16.35
N ASP A 148 9.37 12.97 15.27
CA ASP A 148 9.52 14.38 14.94
C ASP A 148 8.28 14.95 14.23
N MET A 149 7.20 15.11 15.00
CA MET A 149 5.92 15.65 14.51
C MET A 149 5.97 17.12 14.12
N THR A 150 7.04 17.84 14.52
CA THR A 150 7.23 19.25 14.19
C THR A 150 7.88 19.46 12.83
N SER A 151 8.48 18.41 12.28
CA SER A 151 9.10 18.42 10.96
C SER A 151 8.09 18.65 9.85
N GLN A 152 8.46 19.49 8.86
CA GLN A 152 7.70 19.63 7.61
C GLN A 152 7.62 18.30 6.83
N SER A 153 8.56 17.39 7.09
CA SER A 153 8.66 16.07 6.48
C SER A 153 7.81 15.01 7.19
N TYR A 154 7.20 15.31 8.35
CA TYR A 154 6.38 14.35 9.10
C TYR A 154 5.16 13.83 8.30
N PRO A 155 4.35 14.67 7.62
CA PRO A 155 3.22 14.18 6.82
C PRO A 155 3.66 13.20 5.73
N ARG A 156 4.81 13.43 5.11
CA ARG A 156 5.40 12.54 4.11
C ARG A 156 5.77 11.18 4.73
N ARG A 157 6.38 11.15 5.92
CA ARG A 157 6.70 9.89 6.62
C ARG A 157 5.45 9.08 6.96
N VAL A 158 4.38 9.76 7.41
CA VAL A 158 3.09 9.12 7.68
C VAL A 158 2.47 8.57 6.39
N SER A 159 2.53 9.31 5.28
CA SER A 159 2.03 8.82 3.99
C SER A 159 2.78 7.56 3.51
N ILE A 160 4.10 7.50 3.68
CA ILE A 160 4.88 6.28 3.39
C ILE A 160 4.40 5.11 4.26
N LEU A 161 4.18 5.35 5.56
CA LEU A 161 3.69 4.33 6.49
C LEU A 161 2.30 3.81 6.08
N GLU A 162 1.40 4.72 5.70
CA GLU A 162 0.06 4.40 5.18
C GLU A 162 0.14 3.55 3.91
N THR A 163 0.99 3.93 2.96
CA THR A 163 1.19 3.17 1.72
C THR A 163 1.72 1.77 1.99
N VAL A 164 2.74 1.63 2.86
CA VAL A 164 3.29 0.32 3.26
C VAL A 164 2.22 -0.58 3.90
N ALA A 165 1.39 -0.03 4.79
CA ALA A 165 0.29 -0.77 5.40
C ALA A 165 -0.77 -1.18 4.36
N LYS A 166 -1.18 -0.24 3.50
CA LYS A 166 -2.26 -0.42 2.52
C LYS A 166 -1.96 -1.53 1.53
N VAL A 167 -0.76 -1.56 0.95
CA VAL A 167 -0.38 -2.59 -0.03
C VAL A 167 0.38 -3.76 0.57
N ARG A 168 0.46 -3.82 1.90
CA ARG A 168 1.13 -4.87 2.67
C ARG A 168 2.55 -5.13 2.15
N SER A 169 3.31 -4.06 1.90
CA SER A 169 4.67 -4.14 1.36
C SER A 169 5.60 -5.01 2.22
N SER A 170 5.27 -5.21 3.49
CA SER A 170 5.99 -6.09 4.38
C SER A 170 5.95 -7.58 3.99
N VAL A 171 4.90 -8.05 3.32
CA VAL A 171 4.84 -9.41 2.76
C VAL A 171 5.88 -9.58 1.66
N VAL A 172 6.06 -8.54 0.84
CA VAL A 172 7.09 -8.53 -0.19
C VAL A 172 8.48 -8.56 0.44
N MET A 173 8.70 -7.87 1.57
CA MET A 173 9.95 -7.96 2.32
C MET A 173 10.23 -9.37 2.86
N LEU A 174 9.19 -10.10 3.31
CA LEU A 174 9.32 -11.50 3.74
C LEU A 174 9.68 -12.41 2.56
N ASP A 175 9.01 -12.27 1.41
CA ASP A 175 9.31 -13.04 0.18
C ASP A 175 10.74 -12.79 -0.36
N LEU A 176 11.34 -11.66 0.01
CA LEU A 176 12.71 -11.29 -0.35
C LEU A 176 13.75 -11.69 0.69
N GLU A 177 13.35 -12.32 1.79
CA GLU A 177 14.22 -12.67 2.92
C GLU A 177 14.91 -11.43 3.52
N CYS A 178 14.15 -10.33 3.69
CA CYS A 178 14.63 -9.06 4.25
C CYS A 178 14.47 -8.98 5.78
N ASP A 179 14.72 -10.07 6.51
CA ASP A 179 14.43 -10.14 7.95
C ASP A 179 15.15 -9.07 8.76
N ALA A 180 16.42 -8.80 8.46
CA ALA A 180 17.19 -7.75 9.11
C ALA A 180 16.52 -6.36 8.98
N LEU A 181 15.93 -6.08 7.82
CA LEU A 181 15.27 -4.82 7.53
C LEU A 181 13.90 -4.73 8.20
N ILE A 182 13.14 -5.84 8.23
CA ILE A 182 11.88 -5.93 8.96
C ILE A 182 12.11 -5.72 10.46
N LEU A 183 13.17 -6.32 11.01
CA LEU A 183 13.58 -6.13 12.40
C LEU A 183 13.95 -4.66 12.68
N GLU A 184 14.65 -4.01 11.75
CA GLU A 184 14.94 -2.58 11.85
C GLU A 184 13.66 -1.74 11.87
N MET A 185 12.71 -2.02 10.98
CA MET A 185 11.40 -1.37 10.96
C MET A 185 10.66 -1.54 12.29
N PHE A 186 10.65 -2.74 12.87
CA PHE A 186 10.04 -2.99 14.18
C PHE A 186 10.69 -2.14 15.28
N ARG A 187 12.03 -2.04 15.26
CA ARG A 187 12.78 -1.22 16.21
C ARG A 187 12.47 0.27 16.03
N HIS A 188 12.38 0.77 14.80
CA HIS A 188 11.97 2.15 14.53
C HIS A 188 10.60 2.42 15.13
N PHE A 189 9.59 1.60 14.84
CA PHE A 189 8.23 1.76 15.39
C PHE A 189 8.21 1.76 16.92
N LEU A 190 8.87 0.79 17.56
CA LEU A 190 8.93 0.69 19.01
C LEU A 190 9.70 1.84 19.66
N ARG A 191 10.66 2.46 18.95
CA ARG A 191 11.43 3.61 19.44
C ARG A 191 10.68 4.93 19.26
N THR A 192 10.01 5.13 18.14
CA THR A 192 9.38 6.41 17.78
C THR A 192 7.96 6.57 18.29
N ILE A 193 7.29 5.47 18.67
CA ILE A 193 5.91 5.55 19.20
C ILE A 193 5.90 6.15 20.63
N GLY A 194 5.67 7.46 20.70
CA GLY A 194 5.38 8.23 21.91
C GLY A 194 3.89 8.58 22.10
N SER A 195 3.57 9.20 23.23
CA SER A 195 2.21 9.62 23.63
C SER A 195 1.57 10.68 22.74
N ASN A 196 2.37 11.44 22.00
CA ASN A 196 1.89 12.53 21.15
C ASN A 196 1.46 12.05 19.76
N ASN A 197 1.73 10.79 19.41
CA ASN A 197 1.38 10.24 18.10
C ASN A 197 -0.14 10.17 17.93
N SER A 198 -0.60 10.32 16.70
CA SER A 198 -2.01 10.07 16.39
C SER A 198 -2.34 8.59 16.56
N GLU A 199 -3.58 8.29 16.96
CA GLU A 199 -4.06 6.91 17.05
C GLU A 199 -4.02 6.20 15.68
N ASN A 200 -4.06 6.94 14.57
CA ASN A 200 -3.85 6.40 13.23
C ASN A 200 -2.43 5.82 13.05
N VAL A 201 -1.39 6.59 13.42
CA VAL A 201 0.01 6.11 13.33
C VAL A 201 0.22 4.87 14.21
N PHE A 202 -0.36 4.88 15.42
CA PHE A 202 -0.34 3.71 16.30
C PHE A 202 -0.97 2.49 15.63
N PHE A 203 -2.17 2.65 15.05
CA PHE A 203 -2.88 1.58 14.36
C PHE A 203 -2.08 1.04 13.16
N LEU A 204 -1.48 1.91 12.35
CA LEU A 204 -0.69 1.50 11.19
C LEU A 204 0.54 0.67 11.60
N MET A 205 1.29 1.11 12.61
CA MET A 205 2.42 0.36 13.15
C MET A 205 1.99 -1.01 13.69
N GLU A 206 0.92 -1.04 14.50
CA GLU A 206 0.34 -2.27 15.06
C GLU A 206 -0.04 -3.25 13.94
N ASN A 207 -0.73 -2.74 12.92
CA ASN A 207 -1.24 -3.52 11.81
C ASN A 207 -0.10 -4.10 10.96
N ILE A 208 0.92 -3.30 10.62
CA ILE A 208 2.09 -3.77 9.86
C ILE A 208 2.83 -4.87 10.64
N MET A 209 3.13 -4.64 11.93
CA MET A 209 3.85 -5.62 12.76
C MET A 209 3.06 -6.92 12.92
N THR A 210 1.75 -6.82 13.14
CA THR A 210 0.84 -7.97 13.23
C THR A 210 0.84 -8.76 11.93
N PHE A 211 0.68 -8.09 10.79
CA PHE A 211 0.67 -8.74 9.47
C PHE A 211 1.97 -9.48 9.17
N VAL A 212 3.13 -8.90 9.50
CA VAL A 212 4.42 -9.58 9.33
C VAL A 212 4.44 -10.91 10.07
N LEU A 213 4.07 -10.91 11.35
CA LEU A 213 4.16 -12.11 12.19
C LEU A 213 3.16 -13.19 11.77
N GLU A 214 1.96 -12.79 11.35
CA GLU A 214 0.95 -13.74 10.86
C GLU A 214 1.34 -14.38 9.52
N GLU A 215 2.02 -13.64 8.64
CA GLU A 215 2.43 -14.12 7.31
C GLU A 215 3.77 -14.86 7.30
N CYS A 216 4.59 -14.73 8.36
CA CYS A 216 5.80 -15.54 8.52
C CYS A 216 5.46 -17.04 8.52
N GLU A 217 6.19 -17.84 7.74
CA GLU A 217 6.12 -19.30 7.84
C GLU A 217 6.66 -19.74 9.21
N ASP A 218 7.92 -19.39 9.48
CA ASP A 218 8.61 -19.51 10.76
C ASP A 218 8.97 -18.13 11.30
N ILE A 219 8.85 -17.92 12.62
CA ILE A 219 9.12 -16.62 13.26
C ILE A 219 10.61 -16.51 13.59
N PRO A 220 11.36 -15.54 13.02
CA PRO A 220 12.74 -15.30 13.42
C PRO A 220 12.86 -14.96 14.91
N SER A 221 13.85 -15.56 15.59
CA SER A 221 14.06 -15.40 17.04
C SER A 221 14.25 -13.94 17.45
N GLU A 222 14.85 -13.16 16.55
CA GLU A 222 15.16 -11.75 16.72
C GLU A 222 13.89 -10.89 16.73
N PHE A 223 12.86 -11.27 15.96
CA PHE A 223 11.56 -10.57 15.98
C PHE A 223 10.90 -10.77 17.34
N LEU A 224 10.91 -12.01 17.83
CA LEU A 224 10.34 -12.33 19.13
C LEU A 224 11.11 -11.64 20.27
N SER A 225 12.44 -11.69 20.23
CA SER A 225 13.30 -11.00 21.19
C SER A 225 13.07 -9.48 21.17
N CYS A 226 12.83 -8.88 20.00
CA CYS A 226 12.50 -7.47 19.87
C CYS A 226 11.22 -7.12 20.63
N LEU A 227 10.16 -7.91 20.47
CA LEU A 227 8.88 -7.71 21.18
C LEU A 227 9.02 -7.97 22.69
N LEU A 228 9.66 -9.07 23.07
CA LEU A 228 9.85 -9.45 24.48
C LEU A 228 10.67 -8.42 25.25
N THR A 229 11.65 -7.78 24.60
CA THR A 229 12.43 -6.69 25.20
C THR A 229 11.53 -5.52 25.61
N SER A 230 10.57 -5.15 24.76
CA SER A 230 9.56 -4.11 25.04
C SER A 230 8.58 -4.47 26.17
N LEU A 231 8.44 -5.76 26.47
CA LEU A 231 7.51 -6.29 27.47
C LEU A 231 8.16 -6.65 28.80
N LYS A 232 9.47 -6.46 28.97
CA LYS A 232 10.10 -6.61 30.29
C LYS A 232 9.62 -5.51 31.24
N LYS A 233 9.16 -5.91 32.43
CA LYS A 233 8.59 -5.01 33.46
C LYS A 233 9.63 -4.03 33.99
N ASP A 234 10.85 -4.49 34.23
CA ASP A 234 11.93 -3.72 34.87
C ASP A 234 12.69 -2.76 33.94
N SER A 235 12.32 -2.72 32.66
CA SER A 235 12.98 -1.88 31.66
C SER A 235 12.61 -0.40 31.85
N LYS A 236 13.44 0.35 32.57
CA LYS A 236 13.23 1.78 32.89
C LYS A 236 13.19 2.71 31.67
N ASN A 237 13.71 2.28 30.52
CA ASN A 237 13.88 3.11 29.33
C ASN A 237 12.82 2.87 28.24
N ILE A 238 11.74 2.15 28.56
CA ILE A 238 10.72 1.80 27.56
C ILE A 238 9.48 2.67 27.77
N LEU A 239 9.09 3.39 26.72
CA LEU A 239 7.91 4.24 26.73
C LEU A 239 6.64 3.39 26.96
N PRO A 240 5.67 3.84 27.78
CA PRO A 240 4.42 3.12 27.98
C PRO A 240 3.67 2.82 26.68
N THR A 241 3.68 3.74 25.71
CA THR A 241 3.06 3.56 24.40
C THR A 241 3.77 2.48 23.56
N SER A 242 5.09 2.37 23.67
CA SER A 242 5.89 1.32 23.01
C SER A 242 5.57 -0.06 23.58
N ARG A 243 5.50 -0.16 24.91
CA ARG A 243 5.02 -1.37 25.58
C ARG A 243 3.62 -1.75 25.13
N ARG A 244 2.68 -0.79 25.11
CA ARG A 244 1.31 -0.99 24.64
C ARG A 244 1.24 -1.48 23.19
N LEU A 245 2.10 -0.97 22.30
CA LEU A 245 2.20 -1.44 20.92
C LEU A 245 2.65 -2.91 20.88
N ALA A 246 3.71 -3.26 21.60
CA ALA A 246 4.19 -4.65 21.68
C ALA A 246 3.14 -5.60 22.29
N GLU A 247 2.41 -5.15 23.34
CA GLU A 247 1.35 -5.94 23.97
C GLU A 247 0.23 -6.26 22.98
N LYS A 248 -0.22 -5.26 22.20
CA LYS A 248 -1.26 -5.45 21.18
C LYS A 248 -0.79 -6.37 20.05
N VAL A 249 0.42 -6.18 19.54
CA VAL A 249 0.98 -7.06 18.48
C VAL A 249 1.06 -8.51 18.96
N ILE A 250 1.57 -8.75 20.18
CA ILE A 250 1.64 -10.09 20.75
C ILE A 250 0.24 -10.67 20.99
N ALA A 251 -0.70 -9.88 21.50
CA ALA A 251 -2.08 -10.33 21.72
C ALA A 251 -2.75 -10.73 20.41
N ASN A 252 -2.59 -9.93 19.35
CA ASN A 252 -3.14 -10.20 18.02
C ASN A 252 -2.56 -11.48 17.41
N CYS A 253 -1.27 -11.74 17.64
CA CYS A 253 -0.56 -12.89 17.08
C CYS A 253 -0.46 -14.08 18.06
N GLY A 254 -1.23 -14.08 19.15
CA GLY A 254 -0.99 -14.98 20.29
C GLY A 254 -0.99 -16.47 19.94
N ALA A 255 -1.90 -16.90 19.06
CA ALA A 255 -1.97 -18.28 18.60
C ALA A 255 -0.72 -18.70 17.80
N LYS A 256 -0.24 -17.84 16.90
CA LYS A 256 0.95 -18.06 16.08
C LYS A 256 2.23 -18.02 16.92
N LEU A 257 2.30 -17.10 17.89
CA LEU A 257 3.50 -16.87 18.72
C LEU A 257 3.63 -17.83 19.91
N LYS A 258 2.54 -18.45 20.38
CA LYS A 258 2.55 -19.35 21.55
C LYS A 258 3.70 -20.38 21.55
N PRO A 259 3.90 -21.20 20.50
CA PRO A 259 4.99 -22.20 20.51
C PRO A 259 6.36 -21.53 20.66
N TYR A 260 6.62 -20.46 19.90
CA TYR A 260 7.89 -19.74 19.94
C TYR A 260 8.16 -19.06 21.29
N LEU A 261 7.10 -18.53 21.93
CA LEU A 261 7.18 -17.92 23.27
C LEU A 261 7.56 -18.97 24.33
N VAL A 262 6.88 -20.12 24.32
CA VAL A 262 7.18 -21.21 25.26
C VAL A 262 8.62 -21.71 25.06
N ASP A 263 9.04 -21.93 23.82
CA ASP A 263 10.38 -22.39 23.50
C ASP A 263 11.46 -21.38 23.92
N THR A 264 11.23 -20.08 23.67
CA THR A 264 12.16 -19.01 24.05
C THR A 264 12.30 -18.86 25.55
N LEU A 265 11.20 -18.97 26.30
CA LEU A 265 11.25 -18.86 27.77
C LEU A 265 11.93 -20.08 28.41
N ASN A 266 11.67 -21.28 27.90
CA ASN A 266 12.33 -22.50 28.36
C ASN A 266 13.84 -22.49 28.11
N SER A 267 14.28 -21.91 26.99
CA SER A 267 15.69 -21.86 26.60
C SER A 267 16.47 -20.72 27.27
N THR A 268 15.85 -19.56 27.48
CA THR A 268 16.51 -18.39 28.10
C THR A 268 16.57 -18.46 29.62
N GLY A 269 15.70 -19.24 30.26
CA GLY A 269 15.63 -19.36 31.72
C GLY A 269 15.19 -18.07 32.43
N VAL A 270 14.73 -17.07 31.67
CA VAL A 270 14.20 -15.82 32.25
C VAL A 270 12.81 -16.10 32.82
N PRO A 271 12.55 -15.76 34.10
CA PRO A 271 11.26 -15.98 34.72
C PRO A 271 10.12 -15.28 33.96
N LEU A 272 8.99 -15.97 33.80
CA LEU A 272 7.79 -15.41 33.18
C LEU A 272 7.25 -14.18 33.92
N SER A 273 7.52 -14.09 35.23
CA SER A 273 7.16 -12.96 36.09
C SER A 273 7.78 -11.63 35.65
N ASP A 274 8.90 -11.68 34.95
CA ASP A 274 9.69 -10.50 34.56
C ASP A 274 9.08 -9.80 33.33
N TYR A 275 8.11 -10.44 32.67
CA TYR A 275 7.40 -9.92 31.51
C TYR A 275 5.99 -9.43 31.85
N CYS A 276 5.39 -8.60 30.99
CA CYS A 276 3.99 -8.21 31.07
C CYS A 276 3.05 -9.43 31.10
N ASP A 277 1.93 -9.31 31.80
CA ASP A 277 1.02 -10.42 32.09
C ASP A 277 0.43 -11.07 30.82
N ILE A 278 0.39 -10.33 29.70
CA ILE A 278 -0.03 -10.86 28.40
C ILE A 278 0.84 -12.05 27.94
N VAL A 279 2.14 -12.02 28.22
CA VAL A 279 3.07 -13.11 27.85
C VAL A 279 2.68 -14.38 28.61
N ALA A 280 2.38 -14.25 29.91
CA ALA A 280 1.94 -15.35 30.74
C ALA A 280 0.60 -15.93 30.28
N SER A 281 -0.36 -15.05 30.00
CA SER A 281 -1.69 -15.43 29.50
C SER A 281 -1.62 -16.28 28.22
N ILE A 282 -0.76 -15.91 27.27
CA ILE A 282 -0.60 -16.66 26.00
C ILE A 282 0.08 -18.01 26.23
N CYS A 283 1.14 -18.06 27.05
CA CYS A 283 1.89 -19.29 27.31
C CYS A 283 1.03 -20.33 28.06
N GLN A 284 0.27 -19.88 29.07
CA GLN A 284 -0.56 -20.75 29.89
C GLN A 284 -1.79 -21.26 29.12
N GLY A 285 -2.36 -20.43 28.23
CA GLY A 285 -3.56 -20.76 27.49
C GLY A 285 -4.78 -20.88 28.42
N LYS A 286 -5.84 -20.14 28.14
CA LYS A 286 -7.16 -20.59 28.62
C LYS A 286 -7.51 -21.85 27.83
N SER A 287 -7.23 -23.01 28.38
CA SER A 287 -8.09 -24.17 28.15
C SER A 287 -9.40 -23.86 28.84
N ASP A 288 -10.47 -23.67 28.07
CA ASP A 288 -11.84 -23.71 28.59
C ASP A 288 -12.17 -25.15 29.00
N ASP A 289 -11.46 -25.66 30.01
CA ASP A 289 -11.64 -27.01 30.55
C ASP A 289 -11.44 -26.93 32.07
N PHE A 290 -12.49 -26.48 32.75
CA PHE A 290 -12.69 -26.73 34.17
C PHE A 290 -14.16 -27.03 34.40
N ASP A 291 -14.44 -28.32 34.63
CA ASP A 291 -15.64 -28.82 35.28
C ASP A 291 -15.90 -28.02 36.56
N GLN A 292 -17.11 -27.46 36.68
CA GLN A 292 -17.53 -26.72 37.86
C GLN A 292 -18.70 -27.43 38.52
N ASP A 293 -18.38 -28.26 39.52
CA ASP A 293 -19.35 -28.74 40.48
C ASP A 293 -19.51 -27.69 41.60
N GLY A 294 -20.72 -27.14 41.66
CA GLY A 294 -21.43 -26.55 42.81
C GLY A 294 -20.71 -25.63 43.80
N LEU A 295 -21.14 -24.35 43.84
CA LEU A 295 -21.73 -23.68 45.03
C LEU A 295 -21.96 -22.18 44.76
N GLU A 296 -23.23 -21.80 44.58
CA GLU A 296 -23.80 -20.46 44.85
C GLU A 296 -24.06 -20.30 46.37
N PRO A 297 -24.35 -19.11 46.96
CA PRO A 297 -24.94 -17.87 46.40
C PRO A 297 -24.15 -16.59 46.85
N SER A 298 -24.46 -15.33 46.53
CA SER A 298 -25.73 -14.60 46.58
C SER A 298 -25.70 -13.27 45.82
N ASN A 299 -26.89 -12.96 45.31
CA ASN A 299 -27.33 -11.97 44.34
C ASN A 299 -27.40 -10.53 44.89
N GLU A 300 -26.96 -9.53 44.12
CA GLU A 300 -27.62 -8.22 44.04
C GLU A 300 -27.37 -7.56 42.66
N HIS A 301 -28.47 -7.12 42.05
CA HIS A 301 -28.69 -6.92 40.62
C HIS A 301 -28.22 -5.57 40.07
N LEU A 302 -27.60 -5.58 38.87
CA LEU A 302 -27.98 -4.68 37.76
C LEU A 302 -27.88 -5.45 36.43
N ASN A 303 -29.03 -5.88 35.92
CA ASN A 303 -29.21 -6.54 34.64
C ASN A 303 -29.00 -5.56 33.47
N PHE A 304 -28.06 -5.88 32.57
CA PHE A 304 -28.21 -5.61 31.14
C PHE A 304 -28.09 -6.96 30.43
N GLY A 305 -29.20 -7.39 29.82
CA GLY A 305 -29.33 -8.68 29.18
C GLY A 305 -28.27 -8.90 28.10
N LYS A 306 -27.56 -10.03 28.22
CA LYS A 306 -26.95 -10.71 27.08
C LYS A 306 -28.06 -11.42 26.33
N GLU A 307 -28.57 -10.84 25.26
CA GLU A 307 -29.27 -11.60 24.21
C GLU A 307 -28.85 -11.12 22.81
N ASN A 308 -28.50 -12.10 21.97
CA ASN A 308 -28.69 -12.16 20.52
C ASN A 308 -27.90 -11.20 19.61
N ASN A 309 -26.57 -11.36 19.53
CA ASN A 309 -25.79 -10.83 18.38
C ASN A 309 -25.52 -11.87 17.27
N LYS A 310 -26.03 -13.10 17.42
CA LYS A 310 -25.98 -14.12 16.37
C LYS A 310 -27.09 -13.91 15.32
N ASP A 311 -28.25 -13.43 15.74
CA ASP A 311 -29.42 -13.26 14.85
C ASP A 311 -29.47 -11.91 14.13
N LEU A 312 -28.93 -10.83 14.72
CA LEU A 312 -29.03 -9.48 14.13
C LEU A 312 -28.33 -9.36 12.76
N ASN A 313 -27.20 -10.04 12.55
CA ASN A 313 -26.43 -9.88 11.32
C ASN A 313 -27.10 -10.55 10.11
N GLU A 314 -27.80 -11.66 10.30
CA GLU A 314 -28.54 -12.36 9.23
C GLU A 314 -29.90 -11.69 9.00
N THR A 315 -30.51 -11.12 10.04
CA THR A 315 -31.80 -10.40 9.98
C THR A 315 -31.73 -9.09 9.18
N LEU A 316 -30.52 -8.54 8.96
CA LEU A 316 -30.33 -7.35 8.13
C LEU A 316 -30.54 -7.60 6.63
N VAL A 317 -30.51 -8.84 6.16
CA VAL A 317 -30.76 -9.17 4.75
C VAL A 317 -32.19 -8.76 4.36
N GLY A 318 -32.29 -7.95 3.29
CA GLY A 318 -33.53 -7.35 2.81
C GLY A 318 -33.81 -5.94 3.37
N SER A 319 -33.03 -5.47 4.36
CA SER A 319 -33.21 -4.14 4.94
C SER A 319 -32.68 -3.03 4.03
N LYS A 320 -33.39 -1.91 3.98
CA LYS A 320 -32.91 -0.66 3.39
C LYS A 320 -32.04 0.05 4.43
N ILE A 321 -30.83 0.40 4.06
CA ILE A 321 -29.87 1.08 4.91
C ILE A 321 -29.35 2.35 4.23
N LYS A 322 -28.83 3.26 5.03
CA LYS A 322 -27.94 4.34 4.58
C LYS A 322 -26.55 4.08 5.12
N VAL A 323 -25.54 4.03 4.27
CA VAL A 323 -24.13 3.82 4.66
C VAL A 323 -23.38 5.14 4.52
N TRP A 324 -22.67 5.56 5.56
CA TRP A 324 -21.87 6.78 5.56
C TRP A 324 -20.58 6.58 4.76
N TRP A 325 -20.33 7.45 3.78
CA TRP A 325 -19.06 7.53 3.07
C TRP A 325 -18.18 8.64 3.64
N PRO A 326 -17.01 8.32 4.21
CA PRO A 326 -16.11 9.34 4.78
C PRO A 326 -15.53 10.31 3.74
N GLU A 327 -15.29 9.85 2.51
CA GLU A 327 -14.69 10.66 1.43
C GLU A 327 -15.62 11.80 1.00
N ASP A 328 -16.91 11.48 0.86
CA ASP A 328 -17.93 12.45 0.43
C ASP A 328 -18.63 13.16 1.60
N LYS A 329 -18.46 12.62 2.82
CA LYS A 329 -19.19 13.03 4.03
C LYS A 329 -20.71 12.99 3.84
N LEU A 330 -21.19 11.96 3.16
CA LEU A 330 -22.59 11.77 2.82
C LEU A 330 -23.03 10.33 3.08
N PHE A 331 -24.34 10.15 3.27
CA PHE A 331 -24.97 8.85 3.41
C PHE A 331 -25.54 8.39 2.06
N TYR A 332 -25.18 7.17 1.65
CA TYR A 332 -25.68 6.53 0.44
C TYR A 332 -26.69 5.43 0.75
N HIS A 333 -27.82 5.44 0.04
CA HIS A 333 -28.88 4.46 0.22
C HIS A 333 -28.52 3.14 -0.48
N GLY A 334 -28.66 2.04 0.25
CA GLY A 334 -28.46 0.71 -0.27
C GLY A 334 -29.39 -0.32 0.36
N ILE A 335 -29.46 -1.48 -0.25
CA ILE A 335 -30.22 -2.64 0.23
C ILE A 335 -29.23 -3.75 0.54
N VAL A 336 -29.35 -4.34 1.72
CA VAL A 336 -28.56 -5.51 2.08
C VAL A 336 -29.13 -6.72 1.33
N GLU A 337 -28.44 -7.18 0.29
CA GLU A 337 -28.91 -8.26 -0.58
C GLU A 337 -28.57 -9.65 -0.02
N ALA A 338 -27.43 -9.79 0.66
CA ALA A 338 -27.02 -11.07 1.23
C ALA A 338 -26.10 -10.86 2.45
N PHE A 339 -26.03 -11.88 3.30
CA PHE A 339 -25.11 -11.94 4.43
C PHE A 339 -24.30 -13.22 4.34
N GLU A 340 -22.99 -13.12 4.55
CA GLU A 340 -22.05 -14.23 4.57
C GLU A 340 -21.70 -14.55 6.04
N PRO A 341 -22.26 -15.62 6.65
CA PRO A 341 -22.13 -15.88 8.09
C PRO A 341 -20.70 -16.16 8.55
N THR A 342 -19.85 -16.64 7.62
CA THR A 342 -18.45 -17.00 7.84
C THR A 342 -17.54 -15.78 7.95
N THR A 343 -17.73 -14.80 7.07
CA THR A 343 -16.92 -13.56 7.04
C THR A 343 -17.57 -12.40 7.78
N LYS A 344 -18.83 -12.57 8.21
CA LYS A 344 -19.70 -11.54 8.79
C LYS A 344 -19.94 -10.34 7.87
N ARG A 345 -19.68 -10.48 6.56
CA ARG A 345 -19.86 -9.42 5.58
C ARG A 345 -21.26 -9.46 4.95
N HIS A 346 -21.73 -8.29 4.56
CA HIS A 346 -23.00 -8.03 3.92
C HIS A 346 -22.76 -7.53 2.51
N LYS A 347 -23.48 -8.10 1.54
CA LYS A 347 -23.54 -7.60 0.19
C LYS A 347 -24.57 -6.48 0.16
N VAL A 348 -24.15 -5.24 -0.12
CA VAL A 348 -25.00 -4.05 -0.18
C VAL A 348 -25.08 -3.57 -1.62
N VAL A 349 -26.29 -3.42 -2.14
CA VAL A 349 -26.56 -2.89 -3.48
C VAL A 349 -27.07 -1.46 -3.33
N TYR A 350 -26.34 -0.49 -3.86
CA TYR A 350 -26.70 0.93 -3.81
C TYR A 350 -27.72 1.30 -4.89
N SER A 351 -28.35 2.45 -4.72
CA SER A 351 -29.40 2.94 -5.62
C SER A 351 -28.94 3.26 -7.05
N ASP A 352 -27.64 3.48 -7.26
CA ASP A 352 -27.00 3.67 -8.56
C ASP A 352 -26.66 2.35 -9.28
N GLY A 353 -26.82 1.21 -8.59
CA GLY A 353 -26.56 -0.12 -9.11
C GLY A 353 -25.18 -0.68 -8.77
N ASP A 354 -24.36 0.07 -8.04
CA ASP A 354 -23.08 -0.42 -7.53
C ASP A 354 -23.29 -1.40 -6.37
N VAL A 355 -22.38 -2.35 -6.23
CA VAL A 355 -22.50 -3.46 -5.30
C VAL A 355 -21.21 -3.60 -4.50
N GLU A 356 -21.31 -3.50 -3.18
CA GLU A 356 -20.18 -3.64 -2.28
C GLU A 356 -20.36 -4.80 -1.29
N ILE A 357 -19.24 -5.33 -0.81
CA ILE A 357 -19.21 -6.37 0.22
C ILE A 357 -18.60 -5.79 1.49
N LEU A 358 -19.47 -5.26 2.36
CA LEU A 358 -19.11 -4.50 3.55
C LEU A 358 -19.19 -5.33 4.82
N LEU A 359 -18.30 -5.09 5.77
CA LEU A 359 -18.48 -5.56 7.14
C LEU A 359 -19.28 -4.49 7.89
N LEU A 360 -20.61 -4.52 7.83
CA LEU A 360 -21.47 -3.44 8.36
C LEU A 360 -21.22 -3.13 9.85
N LYS A 361 -20.71 -4.09 10.63
CA LYS A 361 -20.26 -3.87 12.02
C LYS A 361 -19.20 -2.76 12.14
N ASN A 362 -18.39 -2.57 11.13
CA ASN A 362 -17.29 -1.60 11.10
C ASN A 362 -17.65 -0.31 10.35
N GLU A 363 -18.82 -0.27 9.70
CA GLU A 363 -19.30 0.89 8.98
C GLU A 363 -20.30 1.68 9.82
N ARG A 364 -20.39 2.99 9.58
CA ARG A 364 -21.50 3.79 10.09
C ARG A 364 -22.69 3.64 9.14
N TYR A 365 -23.75 2.99 9.60
CA TYR A 365 -24.98 2.85 8.83
C TYR A 365 -26.23 3.07 9.68
N GLU A 366 -27.32 3.43 9.02
CA GLU A 366 -28.65 3.63 9.62
C GLU A 366 -29.69 2.78 8.88
N LEU A 367 -30.60 2.12 9.61
CA LEU A 367 -31.73 1.41 9.02
C LEU A 367 -32.81 2.41 8.63
N ILE A 368 -33.39 2.23 7.44
CA ILE A 368 -34.51 3.04 6.97
C ILE A 368 -35.79 2.27 7.30
N GLU A 369 -36.53 2.71 8.31
CA GLU A 369 -37.87 2.20 8.58
C GLU A 369 -38.84 2.66 7.48
N GLU A 370 -39.63 1.73 6.93
CA GLU A 370 -40.63 2.07 5.91
C GLU A 370 -41.78 2.85 6.56
N GLY A 371 -41.69 4.17 6.49
CA GLY A 371 -42.74 5.06 6.96
C GLY A 371 -42.32 6.51 7.14
N GLN A 372 -41.87 7.16 6.07
CA GLN A 372 -42.06 8.60 5.82
C GLN A 372 -41.45 8.98 4.45
N ASP A 373 -42.32 9.25 3.49
CA ASP A 373 -42.00 10.04 2.31
C ASP A 373 -41.56 11.45 2.74
N GLU A 374 -40.44 11.95 2.20
CA GLU A 374 -40.42 13.16 1.36
C GLU A 374 -39.00 13.63 0.95
N LEU A 375 -38.87 13.83 -0.37
CA LEU A 375 -38.19 14.94 -1.05
C LEU A 375 -36.68 15.13 -0.85
N THR A 376 -35.90 14.70 -1.85
CA THR A 376 -35.15 15.65 -2.71
C THR A 376 -34.83 15.00 -4.08
N ARG A 377 -35.25 15.69 -5.15
CA ARG A 377 -35.07 15.30 -6.56
C ARG A 377 -33.61 15.43 -6.99
N SER A 378 -33.09 14.40 -7.65
CA SER A 378 -32.04 14.56 -8.68
C SER A 378 -32.68 14.92 -10.04
N PRO A 379 -32.05 15.75 -10.90
CA PRO A 379 -32.52 15.97 -12.26
C PRO A 379 -32.00 14.88 -13.23
N ASN A 380 -32.96 14.23 -13.90
CA ASN A 380 -32.98 13.57 -15.24
C ASN A 380 -31.66 13.57 -16.05
N GLY A 381 -31.18 12.53 -16.76
CA GLY A 381 -31.67 11.28 -17.40
C GLY A 381 -30.63 10.92 -18.53
N PRO A 382 -30.79 9.91 -19.42
CA PRO A 382 -31.91 8.99 -19.62
C PRO A 382 -31.57 7.49 -19.49
N SER A 383 -32.60 6.72 -19.15
CA SER A 383 -32.65 5.25 -19.16
C SER A 383 -32.32 4.64 -20.52
N LYS A 384 -31.55 3.55 -20.51
CA LYS A 384 -31.71 2.45 -21.47
C LYS A 384 -31.89 1.14 -20.70
N GLY A 385 -33.13 0.66 -20.65
CA GLY A 385 -33.44 -0.64 -20.09
C GLY A 385 -32.82 -1.76 -20.92
N TRP A 386 -32.24 -2.75 -20.25
CA TRP A 386 -31.79 -3.97 -20.91
C TRP A 386 -32.66 -5.15 -20.49
N ARG A 387 -33.41 -5.61 -21.48
CA ARG A 387 -34.08 -6.91 -21.56
C ARG A 387 -33.06 -8.02 -21.41
N GLY A 388 -33.34 -8.99 -20.55
CA GLY A 388 -32.54 -10.20 -20.39
C GLY A 388 -32.46 -11.02 -21.68
N LYS A 389 -31.26 -11.57 -21.93
CA LYS A 389 -31.06 -12.75 -22.76
C LYS A 389 -29.96 -13.63 -22.14
N LYS A 390 -30.38 -14.83 -21.73
CA LYS A 390 -29.52 -15.97 -21.41
C LYS A 390 -28.77 -16.42 -22.66
N THR A 391 -27.48 -16.72 -22.55
CA THR A 391 -26.82 -17.66 -23.48
C THR A 391 -25.69 -18.44 -22.80
N LYS A 392 -25.56 -19.70 -23.25
CA LYS A 392 -24.91 -20.89 -22.67
C LYS A 392 -23.37 -20.86 -22.65
N CYS A 393 -22.82 -21.64 -21.71
CA CYS A 393 -21.46 -22.21 -21.74
C CYS A 393 -21.19 -23.09 -22.97
N SER A 394 -19.95 -23.05 -23.46
CA SER A 394 -19.30 -24.18 -24.15
C SER A 394 -17.78 -24.16 -23.90
N GLU A 395 -17.21 -25.36 -23.87
CA GLU A 395 -16.00 -25.80 -23.16
C GLU A 395 -14.61 -25.43 -23.76
N SER A 396 -13.65 -25.55 -22.83
CA SER A 396 -12.17 -25.64 -22.80
C SER A 396 -11.32 -26.08 -24.02
N VAL A 397 -10.08 -25.53 -24.10
CA VAL A 397 -8.77 -26.28 -24.17
C VAL A 397 -7.58 -25.35 -23.70
N PRO A 398 -6.29 -25.77 -23.50
CA PRO A 398 -5.61 -25.62 -22.20
C PRO A 398 -4.26 -24.83 -22.17
N ARG A 399 -3.92 -24.42 -20.94
CA ARG A 399 -2.61 -24.20 -20.27
C ARG A 399 -1.29 -24.04 -21.09
N ALA A 400 -0.58 -22.95 -20.76
CA ALA A 400 0.88 -22.77 -20.63
C ALA A 400 1.46 -21.59 -21.44
N ALA A 401 1.15 -20.35 -21.03
CA ALA A 401 1.91 -19.17 -21.44
C ALA A 401 2.93 -18.81 -20.34
N LYS A 402 4.22 -18.85 -20.69
CA LYS A 402 5.33 -18.38 -19.86
C LYS A 402 5.07 -16.91 -19.49
N LYS A 403 4.87 -16.59 -18.20
CA LYS A 403 4.79 -15.18 -17.75
C LYS A 403 6.18 -14.56 -17.81
N GLU A 404 6.28 -13.52 -18.63
CA GLU A 404 7.46 -12.68 -18.86
C GLU A 404 7.54 -11.61 -17.77
N THR A 405 8.72 -11.33 -17.21
CA THR A 405 8.90 -10.28 -16.19
C THR A 405 8.65 -8.89 -16.78
N LEU A 406 8.17 -7.93 -15.98
CA LEU A 406 7.97 -6.53 -16.41
C LEU A 406 9.22 -5.98 -17.11
N LEU A 407 10.41 -6.27 -16.58
CA LEU A 407 11.68 -5.91 -17.21
C LEU A 407 11.84 -6.45 -18.64
N LYS A 408 11.41 -7.69 -18.93
CA LYS A 408 11.46 -8.27 -20.29
C LYS A 408 10.38 -7.71 -21.21
N ARG A 409 9.17 -7.46 -20.68
CA ARG A 409 8.12 -6.73 -21.40
C ARG A 409 8.58 -5.32 -21.76
N TRP A 410 9.35 -4.68 -20.89
CA TRP A 410 9.93 -3.35 -21.07
C TRP A 410 11.18 -3.34 -21.95
N GLU A 411 11.99 -4.39 -21.95
CA GLU A 411 13.07 -4.60 -22.92
C GLU A 411 12.56 -4.69 -24.35
N LYS A 412 11.36 -5.27 -24.53
CA LYS A 412 10.68 -5.30 -25.82
C LYS A 412 10.13 -3.94 -26.25
N SER A 413 9.77 -3.08 -25.29
CA SER A 413 9.36 -1.69 -25.53
C SER A 413 10.54 -0.70 -25.63
N ARG A 414 11.76 -1.13 -25.26
CA ARG A 414 13.01 -0.34 -25.32
C ARG A 414 13.31 0.20 -26.72
N SER A 415 12.87 -0.47 -27.78
CA SER A 415 13.03 0.01 -29.16
C SER A 415 12.32 1.34 -29.44
N VAL A 416 11.37 1.75 -28.60
CA VAL A 416 10.66 3.03 -28.70
C VAL A 416 11.47 4.17 -28.02
N VAL A 417 12.32 3.84 -27.06
CA VAL A 417 13.12 4.81 -26.28
C VAL A 417 14.53 5.01 -26.88
N GLU A 418 15.05 4.02 -27.62
CA GLU A 418 16.36 4.10 -28.29
C GLU A 418 16.46 5.19 -29.38
N GLY A 419 15.36 5.87 -29.72
CA GLY A 419 15.37 7.10 -30.54
C GLY A 419 15.94 8.34 -29.83
N PHE A 420 16.12 8.32 -28.50
CA PHE A 420 16.67 9.44 -27.73
C PHE A 420 18.01 9.07 -27.07
N ASN A 421 19.08 9.30 -27.84
CA ASN A 421 20.50 9.36 -27.47
C ASN A 421 21.25 8.06 -27.10
N SER A 422 22.04 7.63 -28.09
CA SER A 422 23.37 7.03 -27.94
C SER A 422 24.22 7.80 -26.92
N LYS A 423 25.01 7.05 -26.15
CA LYS A 423 25.90 7.45 -25.03
C LYS A 423 25.24 7.44 -23.64
N ASN A 424 24.92 6.23 -23.15
CA ASN A 424 25.14 5.80 -21.75
C ASN A 424 25.09 4.26 -21.58
N GLY A 425 25.47 3.52 -22.63
CA GLY A 425 25.40 2.06 -22.67
C GLY A 425 26.57 1.30 -22.00
N SER A 426 27.19 1.83 -20.94
CA SER A 426 28.35 1.16 -20.30
C SER A 426 28.11 0.67 -18.87
N TYR A 427 27.05 1.08 -18.17
CA TYR A 427 26.89 0.71 -16.75
C TYR A 427 26.21 -0.66 -16.52
N ILE A 428 25.42 -1.18 -17.45
CA ILE A 428 24.79 -2.52 -17.33
C ILE A 428 25.74 -3.67 -17.73
N ARG A 429 26.92 -3.37 -18.30
CA ARG A 429 27.83 -4.40 -18.82
C ARG A 429 28.75 -5.05 -17.76
N LYS A 430 28.80 -4.52 -16.52
CA LYS A 430 29.72 -4.99 -15.48
C LYS A 430 29.16 -6.03 -14.49
N LEU A 431 27.91 -6.46 -14.61
CA LEU A 431 27.31 -7.50 -13.76
C LEU A 431 27.31 -8.91 -14.40
N ARG A 432 28.16 -9.18 -15.40
CA ARG A 432 28.30 -10.52 -16.00
C ARG A 432 29.56 -11.24 -15.50
N GLY A 433 29.44 -11.86 -14.33
CA GLY A 433 30.29 -12.94 -13.81
C GLY A 433 29.41 -14.01 -13.16
N LYS A 434 29.38 -15.21 -13.75
CA LYS A 434 28.53 -16.41 -13.51
C LYS A 434 28.68 -17.05 -12.10
N PRO A 435 27.78 -17.96 -11.64
CA PRO A 435 27.01 -18.93 -12.43
C PRO A 435 25.48 -18.89 -12.29
N LYS A 436 24.85 -19.45 -13.34
CA LYS A 436 23.43 -19.77 -13.42
C LYS A 436 23.07 -20.68 -12.26
N VAL A 437 22.28 -20.18 -11.32
CA VAL A 437 21.39 -21.02 -10.53
C VAL A 437 19.98 -20.75 -11.03
N ILE A 438 19.40 -21.77 -11.66
CA ILE A 438 18.03 -21.73 -12.15
C ILE A 438 17.16 -22.07 -10.95
N TYR A 439 16.56 -21.05 -10.31
CA TYR A 439 15.46 -21.25 -9.37
C TYR A 439 14.12 -20.85 -10.02
N PRO A 440 13.00 -21.50 -9.64
CA PRO A 440 11.78 -21.50 -10.44
C PRO A 440 11.11 -20.11 -10.45
N THR A 441 10.93 -19.56 -11.65
CA THR A 441 10.29 -18.27 -11.94
C THR A 441 8.77 -18.26 -11.75
N CYS A 442 8.25 -18.78 -10.62
CA CYS A 442 6.80 -18.91 -10.41
C CYS A 442 6.25 -18.52 -9.03
N TYR A 443 7.03 -17.98 -8.09
CA TYR A 443 6.49 -17.70 -6.74
C TYR A 443 5.73 -16.36 -6.62
N TRP A 444 6.06 -15.34 -7.40
CA TRP A 444 5.63 -13.96 -7.10
C TRP A 444 4.22 -13.60 -7.55
N SER A 445 3.79 -14.02 -8.75
CA SER A 445 2.36 -13.96 -9.08
C SER A 445 1.54 -14.90 -8.20
N VAL A 446 2.16 -15.96 -7.68
CA VAL A 446 1.47 -17.04 -6.99
C VAL A 446 1.32 -16.75 -5.50
N CYS A 447 2.12 -15.94 -4.82
CA CYS A 447 1.86 -15.57 -3.41
C CYS A 447 0.69 -14.56 -3.30
N PHE A 448 0.68 -13.53 -4.15
CA PHE A 448 -0.45 -12.59 -4.22
C PHE A 448 -1.74 -13.25 -4.77
N PHE A 449 -1.65 -14.15 -5.77
CA PHE A 449 -2.81 -14.96 -6.21
C PHE A 449 -3.14 -16.13 -5.29
N LYS A 450 -2.21 -16.75 -4.54
CA LYS A 450 -2.52 -17.80 -3.56
C LYS A 450 -3.22 -17.20 -2.36
N GLN A 451 -3.00 -15.96 -1.96
CA GLN A 451 -3.85 -15.36 -0.93
C GLN A 451 -5.30 -15.20 -1.40
N ILE A 452 -5.55 -15.01 -2.71
CA ILE A 452 -6.91 -14.98 -3.29
C ILE A 452 -7.45 -16.40 -3.59
N GLN A 453 -6.63 -17.36 -4.03
CA GLN A 453 -7.08 -18.71 -4.44
C GLN A 453 -6.87 -19.83 -3.40
N CYS A 454 -5.95 -19.71 -2.44
CA CYS A 454 -5.66 -20.77 -1.46
C CYS A 454 -6.77 -20.89 -0.39
N LYS A 455 -7.54 -19.82 -0.13
CA LYS A 455 -8.80 -19.93 0.64
C LYS A 455 -9.93 -20.61 -0.15
N ALA A 456 -9.95 -20.49 -1.49
CA ALA A 456 -10.93 -21.18 -2.34
C ALA A 456 -10.58 -22.68 -2.57
N CYS A 457 -9.29 -23.02 -2.66
CA CYS A 457 -8.86 -24.41 -2.92
C CYS A 457 -8.77 -25.30 -1.65
N LYS A 458 -8.55 -24.73 -0.46
CA LYS A 458 -8.62 -25.51 0.79
C LYS A 458 -10.05 -25.93 1.16
N GLN A 459 -11.07 -25.20 0.68
CA GLN A 459 -12.47 -25.60 0.85
C GLN A 459 -12.81 -26.79 -0.08
N ASN A 460 -12.36 -26.72 -1.33
CA ASN A 460 -12.72 -27.72 -2.35
C ASN A 460 -11.99 -29.08 -2.20
N SER A 461 -10.89 -29.14 -1.43
CA SER A 461 -10.14 -30.38 -1.17
C SER A 461 -10.62 -31.13 0.08
N ARG A 462 -11.41 -30.49 0.97
CA ARG A 462 -12.10 -31.17 2.08
C ARG A 462 -13.37 -31.88 1.61
N ASP A 463 -14.06 -31.32 0.62
CA ASP A 463 -15.32 -31.87 0.10
C ASP A 463 -15.11 -33.10 -0.82
N GLN A 464 -13.92 -33.30 -1.38
CA GLN A 464 -13.60 -34.51 -2.17
C GLN A 464 -13.07 -35.69 -1.35
N PHE A 465 -12.59 -35.48 -0.12
CA PHE A 465 -12.11 -36.55 0.76
C PHE A 465 -13.20 -37.12 1.69
N GLN A 466 -14.43 -36.59 1.62
CA GLN A 466 -15.61 -37.12 2.32
C GLN A 466 -16.59 -37.86 1.39
N SER A 467 -16.21 -38.09 0.13
CA SER A 467 -17.04 -38.76 -0.90
C SER A 467 -16.41 -40.05 -1.47
N MET A 468 -15.32 -40.55 -0.86
CA MET A 468 -14.81 -41.93 -1.00
C MET A 468 -14.67 -42.51 0.39
#